data_AF-A0A4V2XJP2-F1
#
_entry.id   AF-A0A4V2XJP2-F1
#
_cell.length_a   1.000
_cell.length_b   1.000
_cell.length_c   1.000
_cell.angle_alpha   90.00
_cell.angle_beta   90.00
_cell.angle_gamma   90.00
#
_symmetry.space_group_name_H-M   'P 1'
#
loop_
_entity.id
_entity.type
_entity.pdbx_description
1 polymer ?
#
loop_
_entity_poly.entity_id
_entity_poly.type
_entity_poly.pdbx_seq_one_letter_code
_entity_poly.pdbx_strand_id
1 'polypeptide(L)'
;MEGELKAAWHQLRRYAEDVILTHENAQHEVTSLQEKIDARGEVFGINNAVGQTLGMCYAAVREKESSCYSESLEAYQRYPNGMRSMASSGQLAEQLSGEFIKMLEAEARKK
;
A
#
# COMPACT_ATOMS: atom_id res chain seq x y z
N MET A 1 11.87 -20.76 -17.66
CA MET A 1 11.39 -19.46 -18.19
C MET A 1 9.88 -19.33 -18.18
N GLU A 2 9.08 -20.03 -19.01
CA GLU A 2 7.60 -19.84 -19.05
C GLU A 2 6.90 -20.09 -17.69
N GLY A 3 7.36 -21.08 -16.92
CA GLY A 3 6.85 -21.33 -15.56
C GLY A 3 7.29 -20.31 -14.49
N GLU A 4 8.40 -19.61 -14.70
CA GLU A 4 8.98 -18.65 -13.74
C GLU A 4 8.30 -17.28 -13.85
N LEU A 5 8.02 -16.83 -15.08
CA LEU A 5 7.29 -15.59 -15.35
C LEU A 5 5.84 -15.65 -14.87
N LYS A 6 5.14 -16.74 -15.16
CA LYS A 6 3.79 -16.97 -14.66
C LYS A 6 3.73 -16.94 -13.12
N ALA A 7 4.71 -17.56 -12.45
CA ALA A 7 4.81 -17.53 -11.00
C ALA A 7 5.06 -16.10 -10.47
N ALA A 8 5.89 -15.31 -11.16
CA ALA A 8 6.17 -13.92 -10.82
C ALA A 8 4.91 -13.03 -10.91
N TRP A 9 4.06 -13.18 -11.93
CA TRP A 9 2.80 -12.42 -12.03
C TRP A 9 1.82 -12.76 -10.91
N HIS A 10 1.72 -14.04 -10.54
CA HIS A 10 0.91 -14.47 -9.40
C HIS A 10 1.45 -13.96 -8.06
N GLN A 11 2.77 -13.91 -7.89
CA GLN A 11 3.40 -13.30 -6.71
C GLN A 11 3.14 -11.80 -6.65
N LEU A 12 3.26 -11.07 -7.77
CA LEU A 12 3.02 -9.63 -7.83
C LEU A 12 1.58 -9.26 -7.45
N ARG A 13 0.59 -10.06 -7.87
CA ARG A 13 -0.80 -9.89 -7.40
C ARG A 13 -0.96 -10.12 -5.90
N ARG A 14 -0.31 -11.15 -5.35
CA ARG A 14 -0.35 -11.42 -3.90
C ARG A 14 0.27 -10.28 -3.10
N TYR A 15 1.41 -9.75 -3.54
CA TYR A 15 2.04 -8.59 -2.90
C TYR A 15 1.14 -7.35 -2.94
N ALA A 16 0.35 -7.16 -3.99
CA ALA A 16 -0.63 -6.07 -4.03
C ALA A 16 -1.68 -6.20 -2.90
N GLU A 17 -2.16 -7.41 -2.62
CA GLU A 17 -3.11 -7.66 -1.52
C GLU A 17 -2.43 -7.49 -0.14
N ASP A 18 -1.20 -7.98 0.03
CA ASP A 18 -0.45 -7.84 1.28
C ASP A 18 -0.18 -6.36 1.61
N VAL A 19 0.10 -5.53 0.59
CA VAL A 19 0.28 -4.08 0.75
C VAL A 19 -1.03 -3.40 1.16
N ILE A 20 -2.18 -3.83 0.62
CA ILE A 20 -3.49 -3.30 1.04
C ILE A 20 -3.75 -3.64 2.51
N LEU A 21 -3.57 -4.89 2.90
CA LEU A 21 -3.77 -5.33 4.28
C LEU A 21 -2.86 -4.54 5.24
N THR A 22 -1.58 -4.39 4.88
CA THR A 22 -0.62 -3.63 5.68
C THR A 22 -1.03 -2.16 5.79
N HIS A 23 -1.54 -1.57 4.71
CA HIS A 23 -2.04 -0.20 4.68
C HIS A 23 -3.27 -0.02 5.57
N GLU A 24 -4.24 -0.93 5.51
CA GLU A 24 -5.43 -0.92 6.37
C GLU A 24 -5.07 -1.07 7.86
N ASN A 25 -4.13 -1.97 8.19
CA ASN A 25 -3.63 -2.12 9.55
C ASN A 25 -2.94 -0.84 10.05
N ALA A 26 -2.10 -0.22 9.22
CA ALA A 26 -1.45 1.04 9.55
C ALA A 26 -2.48 2.17 9.78
N GLN A 27 -3.52 2.27 8.96
CA GLN A 27 -4.62 3.23 9.19
C GLN A 27 -5.33 2.99 10.52
N HIS A 28 -5.57 1.73 10.87
CA HIS A 28 -6.19 1.37 12.14
C HIS A 28 -5.32 1.74 13.34
N GLU A 29 -4.02 1.47 13.27
CA GLU A 29 -3.05 1.83 14.33
C GLU A 29 -2.97 3.34 14.55
N VAL A 30 -2.92 4.12 13.46
CA VAL A 30 -2.92 5.60 13.53
C VAL A 30 -4.19 6.13 14.17
N THR A 31 -5.35 5.59 13.79
CA THR A 31 -6.65 5.97 14.37
C THR A 31 -6.69 5.65 15.87
N SER A 32 -6.24 4.45 16.26
CA SER A 32 -6.18 4.04 17.66
C SER A 32 -5.21 4.89 18.49
N LEU A 33 -4.07 5.29 17.92
CA LEU A 33 -3.13 6.19 18.57
C LEU A 33 -3.74 7.58 18.79
N GLN A 34 -4.46 8.10 17.79
CA GLN A 34 -5.14 9.38 17.87
C GLN A 34 -6.18 9.41 19.00
N GLU A 35 -6.99 8.35 19.13
CA GLU A 35 -7.95 8.20 20.22
C GLU A 35 -7.28 8.20 21.60
N LYS A 36 -6.12 7.54 21.74
CA LYS A 36 -5.36 7.50 22.99
C LYS A 36 -4.79 8.87 23.35
N ILE A 37 -4.32 9.64 22.37
CA ILE A 37 -3.82 11.00 22.57
C ILE A 37 -4.95 11.91 23.05
N ASP A 38 -6.11 11.86 22.40
CA ASP A 38 -7.27 12.68 22.76
C ASP A 38 -7.78 12.34 24.18
N ALA A 39 -7.86 11.06 24.53
CA ALA A 39 -8.25 10.62 25.87
C ALA A 39 -7.28 11.07 26.99
N ARG A 40 -5.98 11.18 26.71
CA ARG A 40 -4.96 11.62 27.69
C ARG A 40 -5.04 13.12 27.97
N GLY A 41 -5.40 13.93 26.96
CA GLY A 41 -5.57 15.38 27.11
C GLY A 41 -6.69 15.75 28.07
N GLU A 42 -7.76 14.95 28.14
CA GLU A 42 -8.93 15.21 29.01
C GLU A 42 -8.62 15.03 30.51
N VAL A 43 -7.71 14.14 30.88
CA VAL A 43 -7.42 13.76 32.28
C VAL A 43 -6.85 14.93 33.11
N PHE A 44 -6.17 15.88 32.47
CA PHE A 44 -5.48 16.97 33.18
C PHE A 44 -6.30 18.25 33.34
N GLY A 45 -7.53 18.29 32.81
CA GLY A 45 -8.45 19.43 32.90
C GLY A 45 -8.03 20.61 32.00
N ILE A 46 -8.98 21.14 31.24
CA ILE A 46 -8.74 22.09 30.13
C ILE A 46 -8.45 23.54 30.58
N ASN A 47 -8.65 23.85 31.86
CA ASN A 47 -8.63 25.23 32.40
C ASN A 47 -7.55 25.49 33.45
N ASN A 48 -6.44 24.75 33.42
CA ASN A 48 -5.26 25.08 34.21
C ASN A 48 -4.00 25.09 33.33
N ALA A 49 -2.97 25.84 33.75
CA ALA A 49 -1.75 26.03 32.97
C ALA A 49 -1.03 24.71 32.61
N VAL A 50 -1.12 23.69 33.48
CA VAL A 50 -0.55 22.37 33.26
C VAL A 50 -1.32 21.62 32.17
N GLY A 51 -2.65 21.61 32.23
CA GLY A 51 -3.52 21.01 31.22
C GLY A 51 -3.43 21.69 29.86
N GLN A 52 -3.31 23.01 29.81
CA GLN A 52 -3.10 23.75 28.56
C GLN A 52 -1.73 23.44 27.93
N THR A 53 -0.67 23.40 28.73
CA THR A 53 0.69 23.04 28.25
C THR A 53 0.73 21.61 27.73
N LEU A 54 0.14 20.66 28.47
CA LEU A 54 0.04 19.26 28.03
C LEU A 54 -0.80 19.13 26.77
N GLY A 55 -1.93 19.85 26.68
CA GLY A 55 -2.76 19.90 25.47
C GLY A 55 -2.00 20.41 24.25
N MET A 56 -1.18 21.45 24.38
CA MET A 56 -0.34 21.95 23.29
C MET A 56 0.74 20.93 22.86
N CYS A 57 1.38 20.25 23.81
CA CYS A 57 2.35 19.20 23.49
C CYS A 57 1.70 18.04 22.73
N TYR A 58 0.53 17.57 23.17
CA TYR A 58 -0.20 16.49 22.50
C TYR A 58 -0.72 16.93 21.12
N ALA A 59 -1.17 18.17 20.96
CA ALA A 59 -1.57 18.73 19.67
C ALA A 59 -0.42 18.79 18.67
N ALA A 60 0.78 19.19 19.11
CA ALA A 60 1.97 19.23 18.25
C ALA A 60 2.44 17.84 17.82
N VAL A 61 2.37 16.84 18.72
CA VAL A 61 2.66 15.43 18.39
C VAL A 61 1.63 14.92 17.37
N ARG A 62 0.35 15.16 17.60
CA ARG A 62 -0.75 14.83 16.68
C ARG A 62 -0.54 15.44 15.29
N GLU A 63 -0.20 16.71 15.20
CA GLU A 63 0.02 17.39 13.92
C GLU A 63 1.19 16.78 13.15
N LYS A 64 2.32 16.55 13.83
CA LYS A 64 3.50 15.93 13.19
C LYS A 64 3.23 14.51 12.72
N GLU A 65 2.61 13.69 13.55
CA GLU A 65 2.24 12.32 13.18
C GLU A 65 1.21 12.30 12.04
N SER A 66 0.16 13.13 12.12
CA SER A 66 -0.85 13.22 11.06
C SER A 66 -0.24 13.57 9.71
N SER A 67 0.74 14.48 9.64
CA SER A 67 1.42 14.79 8.38
C SER A 67 2.25 13.61 7.85
N CYS A 68 3.02 12.95 8.73
CA CYS A 68 3.90 11.83 8.36
C CYS A 68 3.08 10.61 7.88
N TYR A 69 2.01 10.29 8.59
CA TYR A 69 1.12 9.20 8.23
C TYR A 69 0.30 9.53 6.98
N SER A 70 -0.20 10.76 6.83
CA SER A 70 -0.94 11.16 5.62
C SER A 70 -0.07 11.06 4.37
N GLU A 71 1.14 11.61 4.39
CA GLU A 71 2.06 11.56 3.24
C GLU A 71 2.46 10.13 2.90
N SER A 72 2.74 9.31 3.92
CA SER A 72 3.14 7.91 3.72
C SER A 72 1.96 7.08 3.20
N LEU A 73 0.79 7.15 3.84
CA LEU A 73 -0.39 6.38 3.48
C LEU A 73 -0.89 6.75 2.08
N GLU A 74 -0.89 8.03 1.71
CA GLU A 74 -1.27 8.47 0.37
C GLU A 74 -0.34 7.90 -0.71
N ALA A 75 0.97 7.85 -0.43
CA ALA A 75 1.93 7.23 -1.33
C ALA A 75 1.63 5.73 -1.51
N TYR A 76 1.35 5.01 -0.42
CA TYR A 76 1.07 3.56 -0.45
C TYR A 76 -0.24 3.19 -1.14
N GLN A 77 -1.24 4.08 -1.18
CA GLN A 77 -2.55 3.79 -1.78
C GLN A 77 -2.48 3.47 -3.27
N ARG A 78 -1.48 4.00 -4.00
CA ARG A 78 -1.37 3.82 -5.47
C ARG A 78 -0.59 2.57 -5.88
N TYR A 79 0.26 2.04 -5.00
CA TYR A 79 1.12 0.89 -5.31
C TYR A 79 0.35 -0.39 -5.66
N PRO A 80 -0.70 -0.80 -4.91
CA PRO A 80 -1.45 -2.01 -5.23
C PRO A 80 -2.07 -1.98 -6.63
N ASN A 81 -2.59 -0.83 -7.05
CA ASN A 81 -3.18 -0.67 -8.38
C ASN A 81 -2.10 -0.81 -9.48
N GLY A 82 -0.92 -0.24 -9.27
CA GLY A 82 0.22 -0.40 -10.17
C GLY A 82 0.68 -1.86 -10.28
N MET A 83 0.80 -2.56 -9.15
CA MET A 83 1.18 -3.98 -9.12
C MET A 83 0.16 -4.87 -9.83
N ARG A 84 -1.15 -4.67 -9.59
CA ARG A 84 -2.23 -5.40 -10.28
C ARG A 84 -2.21 -5.16 -11.79
N SER A 85 -2.03 -3.90 -12.21
CA SER A 85 -1.97 -3.50 -13.62
C SER A 85 -0.73 -4.08 -14.33
N MET A 86 0.42 -4.08 -13.66
CA MET A 86 1.64 -4.68 -14.19
C MET A 86 1.48 -6.20 -14.32
N ALA A 87 0.89 -6.86 -13.33
CA ALA A 87 0.65 -8.30 -13.39
C ALA A 87 -0.31 -8.69 -14.53
N SER A 88 -1.39 -7.93 -14.75
CA SER A 88 -2.32 -8.21 -15.86
C SER A 88 -1.69 -7.93 -17.22
N SER A 89 -0.99 -6.81 -17.37
CA SER A 89 -0.36 -6.42 -18.63
C SER A 89 0.79 -7.35 -18.99
N GLY A 90 1.60 -7.75 -18.01
CA GLY A 90 2.69 -8.71 -18.19
C GLY A 90 2.18 -10.09 -18.61
N GLN A 91 1.13 -10.59 -17.95
CA GLN A 91 0.50 -11.85 -18.33
C GLN A 91 -0.07 -11.82 -19.77
N LEU A 92 -0.69 -10.71 -20.17
CA LEU A 92 -1.19 -10.55 -21.53
C LEU A 92 -0.05 -10.51 -22.57
N ALA A 93 1.02 -9.76 -22.29
CA ALA A 93 2.17 -9.68 -23.17
C ALA A 93 2.86 -11.04 -23.35
N GLU A 94 2.95 -11.84 -22.29
CA GLU A 94 3.49 -13.21 -22.34
C GLU A 94 2.64 -14.12 -23.21
N GLN A 95 1.31 -14.07 -23.05
CA GLN A 95 0.38 -14.87 -23.84
C GLN A 95 0.47 -14.53 -25.34
N LEU A 96 0.47 -13.24 -25.69
CA LEU A 96 0.58 -12.78 -27.07
C LEU A 96 1.94 -13.15 -27.69
N SER A 97 3.03 -13.01 -26.93
CA SER A 97 4.37 -13.37 -27.40
C SER A 97 4.49 -14.87 -27.63
N GLY A 98 3.94 -15.70 -26.73
CA GLY A 98 3.91 -17.15 -26.88
C GLY A 98 3.11 -17.62 -28.09
N GLU A 99 1.95 -17.01 -28.36
CA GLU A 99 1.14 -17.29 -29.56
C GLU A 99 1.89 -16.89 -30.83
N PHE A 100 2.54 -15.73 -30.84
CA PHE A 100 3.33 -15.26 -31.98
C PHE A 100 4.52 -16.17 -32.28
N ILE A 101 5.26 -16.63 -31.26
CA ILE A 101 6.36 -17.58 -31.43
C ILE A 101 5.86 -18.90 -32.02
N LYS A 102 4.75 -19.46 -31.51
CA LYS A 102 4.16 -20.69 -32.05
C LYS A 102 3.74 -20.54 -33.51
N MET A 103 3.23 -19.38 -33.89
CA MET A 103 2.88 -19.07 -35.28
C MET A 103 4.12 -19.09 -36.18
N LEU A 104 5.21 -18.43 -35.77
CA LEU A 104 6.48 -18.42 -36.51
C LEU A 104 7.08 -19.82 -36.65
N GLU A 105 7.05 -20.62 -35.58
CA GLU A 105 7.53 -22.01 -35.61
C GLU A 105 6.69 -22.88 -36.56
N ALA A 106 5.38 -22.70 -36.58
CA ALA A 106 4.48 -23.43 -37.48
C ALA A 106 4.71 -23.05 -38.96
N GLU A 107 5.06 -21.80 -39.24
CA GLU A 107 5.38 -21.31 -40.58
C GLU A 107 6.75 -21.82 -41.06
N ALA A 108 7.74 -21.87 -40.16
CA ALA A 108 9.05 -22.45 -40.45
C ALA A 108 8.98 -23.96 -40.79
N ARG A 109 8.07 -24.72 -40.18
CA ARG A 109 7.88 -26.16 -40.46
C ARG A 109 7.19 -26.47 -41.80
N LYS A 110 6.65 -25.46 -42.49
CA LYS A 110 6.01 -25.61 -43.81
C LYS A 110 6.99 -25.42 -44.98
N LYS A 111 8.23 -25.01 -44.70
CA LYS A 111 9.33 -24.91 -45.66
C LYS A 111 10.23 -26.12 -45.56
#